data_AF-A0A428SGU4-F1
#
_entry.id   AF-A0A428SGU4-F1
#
_cell.length_a   1.000
_cell.length_b   1.000
_cell.length_c   1.000
_cell.angle_alpha   90.00
_cell.angle_beta   90.00
_cell.angle_gamma   90.00
#
_symmetry.space_group_name_H-M   'P 1'
#
loop_
_entity.id
_entity.type
_entity.pdbx_description
1 polymer ?
#
loop_
_entity_poly.entity_id
_entity_poly.type
_entity_poly.pdbx_seq_one_letter_code
_entity_poly.pdbx_strand_id
1 'polypeptide(L)'
;MIYISSEGRAFMEAYLGAVLSGQCLESVEVDLSGFGLVDMNSGWTEPCHLTGAFSTISWSCIKYLDLKGMAFTQEELERLCLGLSPSLGDLFLEMINLWDGSWARTLDILREKALANPELLILLGDWRGGELGQKIKVSRDSDSRQWELRDEEMVETFRQYVQGKEGMENPAKA
;
A
#
# COMPACT_ATOMS: atom_id res chain seq x y z
N MET A 1 -18.63 5.62 -6.95
CA MET A 1 -17.82 5.73 -5.72
C MET A 1 -18.77 5.55 -4.55
N ILE A 2 -18.47 4.63 -3.65
CA ILE A 2 -19.41 4.16 -2.61
C ILE A 2 -18.93 4.65 -1.25
N TYR A 3 -19.78 5.38 -0.54
CA TYR A 3 -19.55 5.72 0.86
C TYR A 3 -19.84 4.50 1.74
N ILE A 4 -18.93 4.19 2.65
CA ILE A 4 -19.05 3.06 3.56
C ILE A 4 -19.21 3.63 4.98
N SER A 5 -20.31 3.26 5.65
CA SER A 5 -20.52 3.61 7.04
C SER A 5 -19.49 2.93 7.95
N SER A 6 -19.33 3.42 9.18
CA SER A 6 -18.47 2.76 10.18
C SER A 6 -18.86 1.30 10.44
N GLU A 7 -20.16 0.99 10.42
CA GLU A 7 -20.65 -0.39 10.53
C GLU A 7 -20.29 -1.23 9.31
N GLY A 8 -20.43 -0.67 8.10
CA GLY A 8 -19.99 -1.32 6.86
C GLY A 8 -18.49 -1.58 6.86
N ARG A 9 -17.69 -0.67 7.42
CA ARG A 9 -16.24 -0.84 7.59
C ARG A 9 -15.91 -2.02 8.50
N ALA A 10 -16.51 -2.05 9.69
CA ALA A 10 -16.31 -3.14 10.64
C ALA A 10 -16.74 -4.50 10.04
N PHE A 11 -17.82 -4.52 9.28
CA PHE A 11 -18.25 -5.72 8.56
C PHE A 11 -17.23 -6.16 7.50
N MET A 12 -16.73 -5.24 6.67
CA MET A 12 -15.70 -5.56 5.68
C MET A 12 -14.39 -6.03 6.32
N GLU A 13 -13.94 -5.39 7.41
CA GLU A 13 -12.76 -5.82 8.16
C GLU A 13 -12.93 -7.24 8.70
N ALA A 14 -14.08 -7.54 9.31
CA ALA A 14 -14.38 -8.87 9.82
C ALA A 14 -14.44 -9.91 8.69
N TYR A 15 -15.06 -9.56 7.56
CA TYR A 15 -15.14 -10.44 6.38
C TYR A 15 -13.75 -10.69 5.78
N LEU A 16 -12.97 -9.65 5.52
CA LEU A 16 -11.61 -9.77 4.98
C LEU A 16 -10.72 -10.55 5.95
N GLY A 17 -10.76 -10.27 7.25
CA GLY A 17 -10.03 -11.03 8.26
C GLY A 17 -10.38 -12.51 8.25
N ALA A 18 -11.67 -12.86 8.14
CA ALA A 18 -12.12 -14.24 8.08
C ALA A 18 -11.64 -14.95 6.80
N VAL A 19 -11.76 -14.31 5.63
CA VAL A 19 -11.38 -14.91 4.34
C VAL A 19 -9.86 -15.02 4.20
N LEU A 20 -9.11 -14.01 4.63
CA LEU A 20 -7.68 -13.89 4.40
C LEU A 20 -6.82 -14.59 5.48
N SER A 21 -7.40 -15.00 6.62
CA SER A 21 -6.69 -15.73 7.67
C SER A 21 -6.37 -17.20 7.33
N GLY A 22 -6.83 -17.69 6.18
CA GLY A 22 -6.55 -19.04 5.69
C GLY A 22 -5.05 -19.30 5.53
N GLN A 23 -4.55 -20.31 6.25
CA GLN A 23 -3.11 -20.64 6.26
C GLN A 23 -2.60 -21.23 4.94
N CYS A 24 -3.49 -21.75 4.10
CA CYS A 24 -3.14 -22.40 2.83
C CYS A 24 -3.39 -21.48 1.61
N LEU A 25 -3.59 -20.17 1.82
CA LEU A 25 -3.77 -19.24 0.71
C LEU A 25 -2.47 -19.09 -0.08
N GLU A 26 -2.53 -19.40 -1.37
CA GLU A 26 -1.39 -19.24 -2.29
C GLU A 26 -1.50 -17.99 -3.16
N SER A 27 -2.72 -17.50 -3.40
CA SER A 27 -2.98 -16.33 -4.24
C SER A 27 -4.04 -15.46 -3.60
N VAL A 28 -3.72 -14.18 -3.41
CA VAL A 28 -4.64 -13.19 -2.83
C VAL A 28 -4.64 -11.95 -3.72
N GLU A 29 -5.84 -11.52 -4.11
CA GLU A 29 -6.08 -10.24 -4.78
C GLU A 29 -7.17 -9.51 -3.99
N VAL A 30 -6.89 -8.27 -3.61
CA VAL A 30 -7.87 -7.41 -2.92
C VAL A 30 -7.84 -6.03 -3.55
N ASP A 31 -8.88 -5.72 -4.32
CA ASP A 31 -9.08 -4.39 -4.91
C ASP A 31 -10.11 -3.58 -4.12
N LEU A 32 -9.61 -2.56 -3.42
CA LEU A 32 -10.41 -1.57 -2.72
C LEU A 32 -10.38 -0.18 -3.38
N SER A 33 -9.84 -0.04 -4.60
CA SER A 33 -9.75 1.25 -5.29
C SER A 33 -11.09 1.92 -5.57
N GLY A 34 -12.18 1.13 -5.66
CA GLY A 34 -13.55 1.63 -5.80
C GLY A 34 -14.17 2.15 -4.49
N PHE A 35 -13.53 1.84 -3.36
CA PHE A 35 -13.98 2.15 -2.01
C PHE A 35 -13.10 3.24 -1.42
N GLY A 36 -13.73 4.36 -1.09
CA GLY A 36 -13.03 5.38 -0.33
C GLY A 36 -13.97 6.42 0.25
N LEU A 37 -13.49 7.07 1.28
CA LEU A 37 -14.25 7.96 2.13
C LEU A 37 -14.42 9.31 1.44
N VAL A 38 -15.53 9.49 0.74
CA VAL A 38 -15.95 10.82 0.27
C VAL A 38 -16.26 11.68 1.50
N ASP A 39 -15.40 12.64 1.80
CA ASP A 39 -15.83 13.77 2.63
C ASP A 39 -16.78 14.62 1.78
N MET A 40 -18.06 14.62 2.17
CA MET A 40 -19.15 15.32 1.45
C MET A 40 -18.89 16.82 1.31
N ASN A 41 -18.05 17.42 2.15
CA ASN A 41 -17.69 18.83 2.08
C ASN A 41 -16.50 19.11 1.16
N SER A 42 -15.59 18.15 0.99
CA SER A 42 -14.31 18.36 0.28
C SER A 42 -14.17 17.58 -1.03
N GLY A 43 -15.05 16.62 -1.31
CA GLY A 43 -14.97 15.76 -2.51
C GLY A 43 -13.72 14.88 -2.54
N TRP A 44 -12.97 14.83 -1.44
CA TRP A 44 -11.79 13.99 -1.28
C TRP A 44 -12.21 12.59 -0.86
N THR A 45 -11.44 11.60 -1.30
CA THR A 45 -11.66 10.18 -1.03
C THR A 45 -10.53 9.69 -0.13
N GLU A 46 -10.75 9.57 1.19
CA GLU A 46 -9.73 8.91 2.01
C GLU A 46 -9.66 7.43 1.60
N PRO A 47 -8.47 6.87 1.33
CA PRO A 47 -8.35 5.44 1.06
C PRO A 47 -8.90 4.63 2.23
N CYS A 48 -9.57 3.51 1.94
CA CYS A 48 -10.11 2.65 2.99
C CYS A 48 -8.97 2.04 3.84
N HIS A 49 -8.84 2.50 5.07
CA HIS A 49 -7.97 1.87 6.08
C HIS A 49 -8.74 0.70 6.72
N LEU A 50 -8.49 -0.54 6.28
CA LEU A 50 -9.14 -1.77 6.78
C LEU A 50 -8.12 -2.71 7.46
N THR A 51 -7.04 -2.14 7.97
CA THR A 51 -5.75 -2.80 8.22
C THR A 51 -5.66 -3.61 9.49
N GLY A 52 -6.64 -3.47 10.39
CA GLY A 52 -6.78 -4.38 11.53
C GLY A 52 -6.77 -5.84 11.08
N ALA A 53 -7.37 -6.14 9.92
CA ALA A 53 -7.36 -7.47 9.33
C ALA A 53 -5.96 -7.93 8.90
N PHE A 54 -5.24 -7.11 8.11
CA PHE A 54 -3.96 -7.50 7.51
C PHE A 54 -2.80 -7.60 8.50
N SER A 55 -2.83 -6.81 9.57
CA SER A 55 -1.74 -6.79 10.58
C SER A 55 -1.59 -8.10 11.38
N THR A 56 -2.63 -8.94 11.42
CA THR A 56 -2.66 -10.19 12.20
C THR A 56 -2.53 -11.45 11.34
N ILE A 57 -2.54 -11.30 10.02
CA ILE A 57 -2.54 -12.42 9.08
C ILE A 57 -1.11 -12.86 8.79
N SER A 58 -0.89 -14.17 8.81
CA SER A 58 0.35 -14.79 8.35
C SER A 58 0.07 -15.62 7.10
N TRP A 59 0.76 -15.27 6.02
CA TRP A 59 0.64 -15.91 4.72
C TRP A 59 1.90 -16.71 4.40
N SER A 60 2.07 -17.83 5.09
CA SER A 60 3.27 -18.66 4.95
C SER A 60 3.38 -19.36 3.59
N CYS A 61 2.26 -19.60 2.90
CA CYS A 61 2.19 -20.29 1.61
C CYS A 61 1.95 -19.38 0.39
N ILE A 62 1.89 -18.06 0.58
CA ILE A 62 1.54 -17.14 -0.50
C ILE A 62 2.61 -17.13 -1.60
N LYS A 63 2.15 -17.15 -2.85
CA LYS A 63 2.95 -17.09 -4.07
C LYS A 63 2.61 -15.83 -4.88
N TYR A 64 1.38 -15.35 -4.79
CA TYR A 64 0.91 -14.15 -5.47
C TYR A 64 0.13 -13.27 -4.49
N LEU A 65 0.49 -11.99 -4.40
CA LEU A 65 -0.23 -11.00 -3.62
C LEU A 65 -0.43 -9.72 -4.44
N ASP A 66 -1.68 -9.33 -4.63
CA ASP A 66 -2.07 -8.03 -5.20
C ASP A 66 -3.01 -7.30 -4.23
N LEU A 67 -2.56 -6.13 -3.77
CA LEU A 67 -3.33 -5.25 -2.91
C LEU A 67 -3.46 -3.89 -3.59
N LYS A 68 -4.71 -3.43 -3.72
CA LYS A 68 -5.02 -2.18 -4.39
C LYS A 68 -5.95 -1.28 -3.58
N GLY A 69 -5.63 0.01 -3.54
CA GLY A 69 -6.53 1.05 -3.01
C GLY A 69 -6.68 1.05 -1.49
N MET A 70 -5.60 0.77 -0.76
CA MET A 70 -5.59 0.65 0.69
C MET A 70 -4.76 1.75 1.34
N ALA A 71 -5.08 2.07 2.60
CA ALA A 71 -4.20 2.84 3.47
C ALA A 71 -3.59 1.96 4.56
N PHE A 72 -2.34 2.21 4.94
CA PHE A 72 -1.63 1.56 6.05
C PHE A 72 -0.92 2.58 6.93
N THR A 73 -0.76 2.30 8.22
CA THR A 73 0.35 2.90 8.99
C THR A 73 1.67 2.23 8.61
N GLN A 74 2.80 2.89 8.87
CA GLN A 74 4.13 2.31 8.71
C GLN A 74 4.24 0.94 9.38
N GLU A 75 3.81 0.82 10.64
CA GLU A 75 3.92 -0.44 11.38
C GLU A 75 3.09 -1.58 10.76
N GLU A 76 1.89 -1.27 10.25
CA GLU A 76 1.03 -2.25 9.59
C GLU A 76 1.66 -2.77 8.30
N LEU A 77 2.19 -1.86 7.48
CA LEU A 77 2.79 -2.22 6.21
C LEU A 77 4.10 -2.98 6.39
N GLU A 78 4.94 -2.58 7.34
CA GLU A 78 6.15 -3.30 7.69
C GLU A 78 5.85 -4.73 8.13
N ARG A 79 4.87 -4.92 9.03
CA ARG A 79 4.47 -6.26 9.49
C ARG A 79 3.93 -7.11 8.35
N LEU A 80 3.10 -6.53 7.48
CA LEU A 80 2.58 -7.20 6.28
C LEU A 80 3.75 -7.68 5.41
N CYS A 81 4.67 -6.78 5.05
CA CYS A 81 5.81 -7.12 4.21
C CYS A 81 6.71 -8.17 4.86
N LEU A 82 7.04 -8.05 6.15
CA LEU A 82 7.84 -9.05 6.87
C LEU A 82 7.18 -10.43 6.87
N GLY A 83 5.86 -10.49 6.99
CA GLY A 83 5.07 -11.72 7.03
C GLY A 83 4.92 -12.45 5.69
N LEU A 84 5.35 -11.85 4.57
CA LEU A 84 5.27 -12.49 3.25
C LEU A 84 6.22 -13.70 3.14
N SER A 85 5.69 -14.78 2.57
CA SER A 85 6.43 -16.02 2.34
C SER A 85 7.74 -15.80 1.57
N PRO A 86 8.83 -16.52 1.92
CA PRO A 86 10.05 -16.53 1.12
C PRO A 86 9.85 -17.05 -0.31
N SER A 87 8.78 -17.82 -0.57
CA SER A 87 8.46 -18.35 -1.90
C SER A 87 7.52 -17.43 -2.71
N LEU A 88 7.27 -16.20 -2.27
CA LEU A 88 6.46 -15.25 -3.00
C LEU A 88 7.11 -14.99 -4.38
N GLY A 89 6.32 -15.16 -5.45
CA GLY A 89 6.73 -14.90 -6.83
C GLY A 89 6.32 -13.51 -7.30
N ASP A 90 5.13 -13.05 -6.92
CA ASP A 90 4.61 -11.75 -7.36
C ASP A 90 4.02 -10.93 -6.21
N LEU A 91 4.43 -9.66 -6.13
CA LEU A 91 3.92 -8.67 -5.19
C LEU A 91 3.50 -7.39 -5.93
N PHE A 92 2.20 -7.15 -6.00
CA PHE A 92 1.61 -5.93 -6.55
C PHE A 92 1.04 -5.09 -5.40
N LEU A 93 1.55 -3.87 -5.26
CA LEU A 93 1.08 -2.89 -4.28
C LEU A 93 0.69 -1.63 -5.04
N GLU A 94 -0.60 -1.48 -5.34
CA GLU A 94 -1.12 -0.38 -6.17
C GLU A 94 -2.02 0.57 -5.37
N MET A 95 -1.93 1.87 -5.62
CA MET A 95 -2.74 2.89 -4.94
C MET A 95 -2.64 2.81 -3.40
N ILE A 96 -1.44 2.50 -2.89
CA ILE A 96 -1.18 2.35 -1.46
C ILE A 96 -0.88 3.71 -0.83
N ASN A 97 -1.61 4.06 0.22
CA ASN A 97 -1.38 5.28 0.99
C ASN A 97 -0.78 4.97 2.35
N LEU A 98 0.35 5.58 2.66
CA LEU A 98 0.88 5.59 4.02
C LEU A 98 0.18 6.70 4.82
N TRP A 99 -0.67 6.29 5.76
CA TRP A 99 -1.42 7.22 6.61
C TRP A 99 -0.50 7.95 7.60
N ASP A 100 0.45 7.21 8.17
CA ASP A 100 1.36 7.70 9.20
C ASP A 100 2.72 7.00 9.09
N GLY A 101 3.79 7.75 9.34
CA GLY A 101 5.19 7.28 9.30
C GLY A 101 5.90 7.48 7.95
N SER A 102 6.96 6.69 7.76
CA SER A 102 7.94 6.76 6.68
C SER A 102 7.95 5.49 5.83
N TRP A 103 8.23 5.62 4.54
CA TRP A 103 8.44 4.49 3.63
C TRP A 103 9.79 3.79 3.83
N ALA A 104 10.75 4.41 4.52
CA ALA A 104 12.14 3.97 4.56
C ALA A 104 12.30 2.49 4.93
N ARG A 105 11.70 2.04 6.03
CA ARG A 105 11.89 0.66 6.48
C ARG A 105 11.15 -0.34 5.59
N THR A 106 9.96 -0.01 5.09
CA THR A 106 9.24 -0.82 4.10
C THR A 106 10.08 -1.02 2.84
N LEU A 107 10.73 0.02 2.34
CA LEU A 107 11.63 -0.09 1.19
C LEU A 107 12.83 -1.00 1.47
N ASP A 108 13.45 -0.90 2.65
CA ASP A 108 14.53 -1.81 3.05
C ASP A 108 14.06 -3.27 3.04
N ILE A 109 12.88 -3.56 3.62
CA ILE A 109 12.29 -4.91 3.67
C ILE A 109 12.03 -5.47 2.27
N LEU A 110 11.43 -4.66 1.39
CA LEU A 110 11.13 -5.08 0.02
C LEU A 110 12.41 -5.32 -0.79
N ARG A 111 13.44 -4.47 -0.61
CA ARG A 111 14.75 -4.66 -1.23
C ARG A 111 15.42 -5.94 -0.75
N GLU A 112 15.42 -6.21 0.56
CA GLU A 112 15.95 -7.45 1.14
C GLU A 112 15.29 -8.69 0.51
N LYS A 113 13.96 -8.65 0.28
CA LYS A 113 13.23 -9.74 -0.37
C LYS A 113 13.57 -9.91 -1.85
N ALA A 114 13.62 -8.81 -2.61
CA ALA A 114 14.00 -8.86 -4.03
C ALA A 114 15.44 -9.39 -4.22
N LEU A 115 16.36 -9.04 -3.32
CA LEU A 115 17.73 -9.57 -3.33
C LEU A 115 17.78 -11.06 -2.96
N ALA A 116 16.92 -11.52 -2.03
CA ALA A 116 16.85 -12.92 -1.61
C ALA A 116 16.15 -13.82 -2.65
N ASN A 117 15.23 -13.27 -3.43
CA ASN A 117 14.52 -13.97 -4.50
C ASN A 117 14.57 -13.15 -5.80
N PRO A 118 15.57 -13.37 -6.68
CA PRO A 118 15.70 -12.63 -7.94
C PRO A 118 14.53 -12.80 -8.92
N GLU A 119 13.72 -13.85 -8.76
CA GLU A 119 12.52 -14.09 -9.58
C GLU A 119 11.27 -13.37 -9.00
N LEU A 120 11.37 -12.75 -7.83
CA LEU A 120 10.27 -11.99 -7.22
C LEU A 120 9.99 -10.73 -8.04
N LEU A 121 8.82 -10.67 -8.65
CA LEU A 121 8.32 -9.47 -9.30
C LEU A 121 7.67 -8.55 -8.26
N ILE A 122 8.23 -7.36 -8.07
CA ILE A 122 7.64 -6.32 -7.22
C ILE A 122 7.18 -5.16 -8.09
N LEU A 123 5.89 -4.84 -8.04
CA LEU A 123 5.31 -3.68 -8.71
C LEU A 123 4.73 -2.71 -7.69
N LEU A 124 5.24 -1.49 -7.75
CA LEU A 124 4.83 -0.38 -6.88
C LEU A 124 4.14 0.69 -7.73
N GLY A 125 2.83 0.86 -7.57
CA GLY A 125 2.03 1.77 -8.39
C GLY A 125 1.25 2.79 -7.55
N ASP A 126 1.34 4.07 -7.90
CA ASP A 126 0.54 5.16 -7.28
C ASP A 126 0.62 5.19 -5.73
N TRP A 127 1.84 5.06 -5.19
CA TRP A 127 2.10 5.17 -3.75
C TRP A 127 2.01 6.61 -3.25
N ARG A 128 1.56 6.80 -2.00
CA ARG A 128 1.30 8.12 -1.40
C ARG A 128 1.59 8.14 0.10
N GLY A 129 1.64 9.33 0.68
CA GLY A 129 1.89 9.53 2.10
C GLY A 129 3.37 9.40 2.47
N GLY A 130 3.71 9.71 3.72
CA GLY A 130 5.11 9.82 4.15
C GLY A 130 5.88 10.82 3.28
N GLU A 131 7.04 10.39 2.77
CA GLU A 131 7.92 11.19 1.89
C GLU A 131 7.27 11.52 0.54
N LEU A 132 6.30 10.73 0.08
CA LEU A 132 5.59 10.94 -1.19
C LEU A 132 4.47 11.98 -1.08
N GLY A 133 4.23 12.52 0.13
CA GLY A 133 3.20 13.51 0.39
C GLY A 133 1.78 12.94 0.36
N GLN A 134 0.86 13.60 1.06
CA GLN A 134 -0.57 13.33 0.92
C GLN A 134 -1.09 14.06 -0.32
N LYS A 135 -2.17 13.56 -0.92
CA LYS A 135 -2.88 14.31 -1.97
C LYS A 135 -3.66 15.45 -1.30
N ILE A 136 -3.04 16.63 -1.15
CA ILE A 136 -3.69 17.78 -0.51
C ILE A 136 -4.71 18.40 -1.46
N LYS A 137 -5.79 18.88 -0.85
CA LYS A 137 -7.00 19.50 -1.40
C LYS A 137 -6.70 20.50 -2.53
N VAL A 138 -7.42 20.37 -3.65
CA VAL A 138 -7.73 21.53 -4.51
C VAL A 138 -9.06 22.10 -4.00
N SER A 139 -9.07 23.38 -3.61
CA SER A 139 -10.31 24.06 -3.25
C SER A 139 -11.27 24.07 -4.45
N ARG A 140 -12.58 23.97 -4.21
CA ARG A 140 -13.60 24.13 -5.26
C ARG A 140 -13.63 25.56 -5.85
N ASP A 141 -12.97 26.52 -5.20
CA ASP A 141 -13.06 27.96 -5.47
C ASP A 141 -11.88 28.54 -6.26
N SER A 142 -10.91 27.71 -6.67
CA SER A 142 -9.82 28.16 -7.53
C SER A 142 -9.93 27.50 -8.89
N ASP A 143 -10.01 28.32 -9.95
CA ASP A 143 -9.92 27.94 -11.37
C ASP A 143 -8.62 27.18 -11.74
N SER A 144 -7.77 26.86 -10.77
CA SER A 144 -6.65 25.93 -10.89
C SER A 144 -7.01 24.54 -10.37
N ARG A 145 -7.38 23.64 -11.29
CA ARG A 145 -7.40 22.18 -11.06
C ARG A 145 -5.97 21.61 -10.96
N GLN A 146 -5.12 22.19 -10.14
CA GLN A 146 -3.77 21.67 -9.95
C GLN A 146 -3.79 20.64 -8.84
N TRP A 147 -3.97 19.39 -9.25
CA TRP A 147 -3.65 18.22 -8.46
C TRP A 147 -2.20 18.35 -7.97
N GLU A 148 -1.98 18.47 -6.66
CA GLU A 148 -0.62 18.47 -6.12
C GLU A 148 0.07 17.16 -6.52
N LEU A 149 1.27 17.36 -7.03
CA LEU A 149 1.96 16.52 -7.98
C LEU A 149 2.31 15.18 -7.33
N ARG A 150 2.02 14.10 -8.07
CA ARG A 150 2.81 12.87 -7.95
C ARG A 150 4.26 13.30 -8.07
N ASP A 151 5.08 13.04 -7.06
CA ASP A 151 6.52 12.98 -7.31
C ASP A 151 6.79 11.64 -8.00
N GLU A 152 6.42 11.56 -9.30
CA GLU A 152 6.61 10.36 -10.12
C GLU A 152 8.09 9.96 -10.17
N GLU A 153 8.98 10.95 -10.06
CA GLU A 153 10.42 10.74 -9.97
C GLU A 153 10.81 10.04 -8.66
N MET A 154 10.24 10.44 -7.52
CA MET A 154 10.48 9.78 -6.24
C MET A 154 9.89 8.37 -6.19
N VAL A 155 8.70 8.13 -6.73
CA VAL A 155 8.11 6.78 -6.82
C VAL A 155 8.98 5.86 -7.68
N GLU A 156 9.47 6.34 -8.81
CA GLU A 156 10.39 5.59 -9.65
C GLU A 156 11.74 5.36 -8.95
N THR A 157 12.22 6.33 -8.16
CA THR A 157 13.43 6.17 -7.34
C THR A 157 13.24 5.07 -6.28
N PHE A 158 12.07 5.00 -5.64
CA PHE A 158 11.73 3.93 -4.69
C PHE A 158 11.74 2.57 -5.37
N ARG A 159 11.16 2.48 -6.57
CA ARG A 159 11.15 1.24 -7.38
C ARG A 159 12.55 0.79 -7.72
N GLN A 160 13.41 1.69 -8.22
CA GLN A 160 14.80 1.37 -8.55
C GLN A 160 15.61 0.93 -7.33
N TYR A 161 15.37 1.56 -6.18
CA TYR A 161 15.99 1.16 -4.92
C TYR A 161 15.59 -0.27 -4.53
N VAL A 162 14.30 -0.59 -4.56
CA VAL A 162 13.77 -1.93 -4.22
C VAL A 162 14.28 -3.00 -5.18
N GLN A 163 14.40 -2.67 -6.47
CA GLN A 163 14.97 -3.57 -7.50
C GLN A 163 16.49 -3.76 -7.37
N GLY A 164 17.12 -3.17 -6.36
CA GLY A 164 18.50 -3.46 -6.00
C GLY A 164 19.54 -2.71 -6.85
N LYS A 165 19.19 -1.58 -7.48
CA LYS A 165 20.15 -0.77 -8.23
C LYS A 165 21.39 -0.46 -7.38
N GLU A 166 22.56 -0.79 -7.93
CA GLU A 166 23.83 -0.77 -7.20
C GLU A 166 24.18 0.65 -6.74
N GLY A 167 24.72 0.76 -5.51
CA GLY A 167 25.14 2.04 -4.94
C GLY A 167 24.01 2.99 -4.52
N MET A 168 22.73 2.63 -4.71
CA MET A 168 21.62 3.45 -4.20
C MET A 168 21.45 3.31 -2.69
N GLU A 169 21.52 4.45 -2.01
CA GLU A 169 21.04 4.61 -0.63
C GLU A 169 19.51 4.67 -0.60
N ASN A 170 18.93 4.51 0.59
CA ASN A 170 17.48 4.52 0.75
C ASN A 170 16.94 5.95 0.55
N PRO A 171 16.15 6.19 -0.51
CA PRO A 171 15.69 7.54 -0.89
C PRO A 171 14.73 8.17 0.12
N ALA A 172 14.11 7.38 1.00
CA ALA A 172 13.22 7.87 2.05
C ALA A 172 13.95 8.22 3.36
N LYS A 173 15.29 8.07 3.42
CA LYS A 173 16.12 8.47 4.57
C LYS A 173 16.85 9.81 4.35
N ALA A 174 16.67 10.43 3.19
CA ALA A 174 17.32 11.66 2.77
C ALA A 174 16.75 12.91 3.46
#